data_AF-A0A8H7SG53-F1
#
_entry.id   AF-A0A8H7SG53-F1
#
_cell.length_a   1.000
_cell.length_b   1.000
_cell.length_c   1.000
_cell.angle_alpha   90.00
_cell.angle_beta   90.00
_cell.angle_gamma   90.00
#
_symmetry.space_group_name_H-M   'P 1'
#
loop_
_entity.id
_entity.type
_entity.pdbx_description
1 polymer ?
#
loop_
_entity_poly.entity_id
_entity_poly.type
_entity_poly.pdbx_seq_one_letter_code
_entity_poly.pdbx_strand_id
1 'polypeptide(L)'
;MHDFAVQAPNCVNDVDCGSPGLAITLFVVFYIVCTYIFVNLFTVVVINNFSFTFDNRNQFTLITRTDLRHFKEAWAHYDPTATGYIQMKDVPGFLRRLNGVLAMRIYDEEHSIQSLLDASNEMDADVANLASVPIPTNDPTFAQNNILGERFYNFHAVNERLATMDVDAVRDNKRRYTLVYQEILFSLRHRGISFHDMLQILSMQLVDVSKSLTFDELVHHARKQDKVAKSLAQEKAKSLVSMLVKRHQYLKRREQARENQFTSMSILGELLSPTGRVPLDLDGPVME
;
A
#
# COMPACT_ATOMS: atom_id res chain seq x y z
N MET A 1 -50.47 -42.20 18.29
CA MET A 1 -49.89 -43.16 19.27
C MET A 1 -50.94 -44.13 19.79
N HIS A 2 -52.03 -43.66 20.40
CA HIS A 2 -53.08 -44.53 20.96
C HIS A 2 -53.85 -45.35 19.91
N ASP A 3 -54.04 -44.83 18.69
CA ASP A 3 -54.71 -45.55 17.61
C ASP A 3 -53.92 -46.80 17.13
N PHE A 4 -52.61 -46.84 17.36
CA PHE A 4 -51.74 -47.99 17.05
C PHE A 4 -51.61 -48.96 18.22
N ALA A 5 -52.25 -48.66 19.35
CA ALA A 5 -52.27 -49.45 20.57
C ALA A 5 -53.64 -50.14 20.79
N VAL A 6 -54.51 -50.15 19.78
CA VAL A 6 -55.85 -50.74 19.86
C VAL A 6 -55.78 -52.25 20.03
N GLN A 7 -56.52 -52.77 21.00
CA GLN A 7 -56.63 -54.20 21.31
C GLN A 7 -58.10 -54.64 21.33
N ALA A 8 -58.35 -55.96 21.35
CA ALA A 8 -59.71 -56.52 21.40
C ALA A 8 -60.46 -56.01 22.65
N PRO A 9 -61.78 -55.72 22.56
CA PRO A 9 -62.73 -56.02 21.48
C PRO A 9 -62.81 -54.95 20.36
N ASN A 10 -61.94 -53.94 20.39
CA ASN A 10 -61.98 -52.81 19.44
C ASN A 10 -61.21 -53.09 18.13
N CYS A 11 -60.75 -54.33 17.91
CA CYS A 11 -60.11 -54.80 16.68
C CYS A 11 -60.61 -56.20 16.33
N VAL A 12 -60.53 -56.59 15.04
CA VAL A 12 -61.12 -57.83 14.50
C VAL A 12 -60.02 -58.84 14.16
N ASN A 13 -60.18 -60.08 14.66
CA ASN A 13 -59.41 -61.28 14.27
C ASN A 13 -57.87 -61.16 14.32
N ASP A 14 -57.29 -60.37 15.22
CA ASP A 14 -55.83 -60.14 15.34
C ASP A 14 -55.12 -59.58 14.08
N VAL A 15 -55.84 -59.37 12.98
CA VAL A 15 -55.31 -58.81 11.72
C VAL A 15 -55.26 -57.28 11.79
N ASP A 16 -56.25 -56.67 12.46
CA ASP A 16 -56.37 -55.21 12.61
C ASP A 16 -55.98 -54.72 14.03
N CYS A 17 -55.39 -55.60 14.85
CA CYS A 17 -54.98 -55.25 16.21
C CYS A 17 -53.58 -54.63 16.24
N GLY A 18 -53.42 -53.60 17.06
CA GLY A 18 -52.15 -52.94 17.29
C GLY A 18 -51.36 -53.56 18.45
N SER A 19 -50.08 -53.18 18.54
CA SER A 19 -49.21 -53.59 19.63
C SER A 19 -48.93 -52.38 20.55
N PRO A 20 -49.49 -52.30 21.76
CA PRO A 20 -49.36 -51.11 22.61
C PRO A 20 -47.91 -50.82 22.98
N GLY A 21 -47.13 -51.84 23.37
CA GLY A 21 -45.73 -51.65 23.76
C GLY A 21 -44.85 -51.11 22.62
N LEU A 22 -44.96 -51.68 21.43
CA LEU A 22 -44.16 -51.24 20.28
C LEU A 22 -44.65 -49.90 19.72
N ALA A 23 -45.96 -49.64 19.69
CA ALA A 23 -46.51 -48.37 19.26
C ALA A 23 -46.01 -47.23 20.17
N ILE A 24 -46.12 -47.42 21.49
CA ILE A 24 -45.64 -46.44 22.46
C ILE A 24 -44.14 -46.18 22.27
N THR A 25 -43.34 -47.25 22.17
CA THR A 25 -41.89 -47.15 22.01
C THR A 25 -41.51 -46.45 20.71
N LEU A 26 -42.12 -46.82 19.58
CA LEU A 26 -41.83 -46.25 18.26
C LEU A 26 -42.15 -44.76 18.25
N PHE A 27 -43.35 -44.36 18.68
CA PHE A 27 -43.74 -42.94 18.63
C PHE A 27 -42.94 -42.08 19.60
N VAL A 28 -42.63 -42.58 20.80
CA VAL A 28 -41.81 -41.84 21.78
C VAL A 28 -40.37 -41.69 21.27
N VAL A 29 -39.74 -42.76 20.78
CA VAL A 29 -38.38 -42.70 20.23
C VAL A 29 -38.34 -41.80 18.99
N PHE A 30 -39.30 -41.94 18.08
CA PHE A 30 -39.40 -41.11 16.88
C PHE A 30 -39.58 -39.63 17.26
N TYR A 31 -40.46 -39.33 18.21
CA TYR A 31 -40.67 -37.96 18.68
C TYR A 31 -39.40 -37.36 19.30
N ILE A 32 -38.68 -38.14 20.13
CA ILE A 32 -37.43 -37.70 20.72
C ILE A 32 -36.38 -37.44 19.63
N VAL A 33 -36.24 -38.35 18.66
CA VAL A 33 -35.30 -38.20 17.55
C VAL A 33 -35.65 -36.98 16.69
N CYS A 34 -36.90 -36.80 16.28
CA CYS A 34 -37.34 -35.65 15.49
C CYS A 34 -37.14 -34.33 16.23
N THR A 35 -37.61 -34.25 17.47
CA THR A 35 -37.63 -32.99 18.22
C THR A 35 -36.25 -32.62 18.77
N TYR A 36 -35.45 -33.58 19.25
CA TYR A 36 -34.16 -33.27 19.88
C TYR A 36 -32.96 -33.46 18.96
N ILE A 37 -33.04 -34.28 17.91
CA ILE A 37 -31.91 -34.45 16.98
C ILE A 37 -32.11 -33.59 15.74
N PHE A 38 -33.21 -33.79 14.99
CA PHE A 38 -33.40 -33.10 13.71
C PHE A 38 -33.59 -31.59 13.86
N VAL A 39 -34.41 -31.13 14.82
CA VAL A 39 -34.59 -29.69 15.05
C VAL A 39 -33.29 -29.02 15.52
N ASN A 40 -32.53 -29.66 16.42
CA ASN A 40 -31.27 -29.11 16.89
C ASN A 40 -30.20 -29.09 15.78
N LEU A 41 -30.11 -30.14 14.97
CA LEU A 41 -29.23 -30.18 13.80
C LEU A 41 -29.58 -29.06 12.81
N PHE A 42 -30.87 -28.93 12.48
CA PHE A 42 -31.36 -27.87 11.60
C PHE A 42 -31.02 -26.48 12.16
N THR A 43 -31.23 -26.26 13.45
CA THR A 43 -30.91 -25.01 14.14
C THR A 43 -29.42 -24.68 14.05
N VAL A 44 -28.53 -25.67 14.27
CA VAL A 44 -27.07 -25.49 14.15
C VAL A 44 -26.67 -25.11 12.72
N VAL A 45 -27.23 -25.79 11.71
CA VAL A 45 -26.95 -25.48 10.29
C VAL A 45 -27.42 -24.08 9.93
N VAL A 46 -28.61 -23.70 10.38
CA VAL A 46 -29.19 -22.38 10.16
C VAL A 46 -28.34 -21.30 10.84
N ILE A 47 -27.93 -21.51 12.11
CA ILE A 47 -27.04 -20.59 12.82
C ILE A 47 -25.70 -20.45 12.10
N ASN A 48 -25.11 -21.54 11.63
CA ASN A 48 -23.83 -21.49 10.92
C ASN A 48 -23.94 -20.70 9.60
N ASN A 49 -25.01 -20.91 8.83
CA ASN A 49 -25.25 -20.17 7.59
C ASN A 49 -25.48 -18.67 7.84
N PHE A 50 -26.23 -18.33 8.89
CA PHE A 50 -26.46 -16.94 9.27
C PHE A 50 -25.21 -16.30 9.89
N SER A 51 -24.40 -17.03 10.65
CA SER A 51 -23.12 -16.55 11.18
C SER A 51 -22.17 -16.17 10.04
N PHE A 52 -22.14 -16.95 8.95
CA PHE A 52 -21.35 -16.62 7.76
C PHE A 52 -21.88 -15.39 6.99
N THR A 53 -23.20 -15.23 6.92
CA THR A 53 -23.84 -14.22 6.04
C THR A 53 -24.07 -12.87 6.75
N PHE A 54 -24.35 -12.90 8.05
CA PHE A 54 -24.71 -11.77 8.91
C PHE A 54 -23.66 -11.56 10.01
N ASP A 55 -22.39 -11.63 9.61
CA ASP A 55 -21.27 -11.33 10.48
C ASP A 55 -21.14 -9.82 10.76
N ASN A 56 -22.22 -9.21 11.26
CA ASN A 56 -22.23 -7.85 11.80
C ASN A 56 -21.87 -7.85 13.30
N ARG A 57 -21.64 -9.03 13.90
CA ARG A 57 -21.38 -9.22 15.33
C ARG A 57 -19.93 -9.51 15.66
N ASN A 58 -19.10 -9.95 14.71
CA ASN A 58 -17.68 -9.98 14.95
C ASN A 58 -17.12 -8.56 14.89
N GLN A 59 -16.62 -8.09 16.04
CA GLN A 59 -15.62 -7.02 16.12
C GLN A 59 -14.34 -7.33 15.31
N PHE A 60 -14.28 -8.48 14.62
CA PHE A 60 -13.17 -9.00 13.82
C PHE A 60 -13.33 -8.82 12.31
N THR A 61 -14.48 -8.34 11.79
CA THR A 61 -14.58 -7.99 10.36
C THR A 61 -13.96 -6.60 10.12
N LEU A 62 -12.64 -6.51 10.20
CA LEU A 62 -11.88 -5.29 9.89
C LEU A 62 -12.07 -4.82 8.44
N ILE A 63 -12.56 -5.69 7.55
CA ILE A 63 -12.78 -5.40 6.14
C ILE A 63 -14.27 -5.56 5.83
N THR A 64 -14.91 -4.46 5.46
CA THR A 64 -16.33 -4.43 5.10
C THR A 64 -16.53 -4.79 3.62
N ARG A 65 -17.76 -5.20 3.25
CA ARG A 65 -18.13 -5.40 1.83
C ARG A 65 -17.90 -4.14 0.97
N THR A 66 -18.05 -2.95 1.54
CA THR A 66 -17.77 -1.67 0.88
C THR A 66 -16.28 -1.51 0.58
N ASP A 67 -15.40 -1.88 1.51
CA ASP A 67 -13.95 -1.80 1.34
C ASP A 67 -13.47 -2.75 0.24
N LEU A 68 -14.02 -3.98 0.20
CA LEU A 68 -13.76 -4.92 -0.89
C LEU A 68 -14.24 -4.40 -2.24
N ARG A 69 -15.33 -3.63 -2.28
CA ARG A 69 -15.81 -3.01 -3.52
C ARG A 69 -14.83 -1.94 -3.98
N HIS A 70 -14.37 -1.05 -3.09
CA HIS A 70 -13.35 -0.05 -3.42
C HIS A 70 -12.03 -0.68 -3.87
N PHE A 71 -11.63 -1.79 -3.25
CA PHE A 71 -10.46 -2.58 -3.69
C PHE A 71 -10.63 -3.11 -5.12
N LYS A 72 -11.79 -3.69 -5.44
CA LYS A 72 -12.09 -4.18 -6.79
C LYS A 72 -12.13 -3.06 -7.82
N GLU A 73 -12.71 -1.92 -7.47
CA GLU A 73 -12.75 -0.74 -8.34
C GLU A 73 -11.34 -0.21 -8.63
N ALA A 74 -10.48 -0.13 -7.61
CA ALA A 74 -9.07 0.22 -7.79
C ALA A 74 -8.32 -0.82 -8.62
N TRP A 75 -8.60 -2.11 -8.43
CA TRP A 75 -7.96 -3.19 -9.19
C TRP A 75 -8.35 -3.16 -10.67
N ALA A 76 -9.63 -2.97 -10.97
CA ALA A 76 -10.16 -2.92 -12.34
C ALA A 76 -9.51 -1.81 -13.19
N HIS A 77 -9.00 -0.75 -12.56
CA HIS A 77 -8.26 0.31 -13.26
C HIS A 77 -6.91 -0.19 -13.83
N TYR A 78 -6.24 -1.10 -13.12
CA TYR A 78 -4.94 -1.64 -13.51
C TYR A 78 -5.03 -2.99 -14.25
N ASP A 79 -6.17 -3.67 -14.18
CA ASP A 79 -6.46 -4.93 -14.87
C ASP A 79 -7.80 -4.86 -15.63
N PRO A 80 -7.88 -4.07 -16.72
CA PRO A 80 -9.13 -3.86 -17.46
C PRO A 80 -9.61 -5.11 -18.20
N THR A 81 -8.71 -6.05 -18.50
CA THR A 81 -9.01 -7.32 -19.16
C THR A 81 -9.35 -8.44 -18.18
N ALA A 82 -9.44 -8.15 -16.88
CA ALA A 82 -9.76 -9.11 -15.81
C ALA A 82 -8.87 -10.36 -15.85
N THR A 83 -7.58 -10.19 -16.11
CA THR A 83 -6.59 -11.28 -16.09
C THR A 83 -6.38 -11.85 -14.69
N GLY A 84 -6.68 -11.07 -13.65
CA GLY A 84 -6.44 -11.37 -12.25
C GLY A 84 -5.02 -11.07 -11.79
N TYR A 85 -4.20 -10.39 -12.60
CA TYR A 85 -2.80 -10.10 -12.29
C TYR A 85 -2.43 -8.63 -12.54
N ILE A 86 -1.57 -8.06 -11.68
CA ILE A 86 -0.97 -6.74 -11.86
C ILE A 86 0.56 -6.89 -11.99
N GLN A 87 1.17 -6.16 -12.93
CA GLN A 87 2.62 -6.14 -13.10
C GLN A 87 3.31 -5.34 -12.01
N MET A 88 4.56 -5.69 -11.70
CA MET A 88 5.33 -5.05 -10.64
C MET A 88 5.44 -3.52 -10.77
N LYS A 89 5.55 -3.02 -12.00
CA LYS A 89 5.65 -1.59 -12.32
C LYS A 89 4.40 -0.79 -11.88
N ASP A 90 3.24 -1.44 -11.87
CA ASP A 90 1.94 -0.82 -11.63
C ASP A 90 1.54 -0.91 -10.13
N VAL A 91 2.22 -1.76 -9.35
CA VAL A 91 1.95 -1.96 -7.91
C VAL A 91 2.02 -0.67 -7.08
N PRO A 92 3.04 0.22 -7.23
CA PRO A 92 3.07 1.46 -6.46
C PRO A 92 1.91 2.40 -6.79
N GLY A 93 1.49 2.43 -8.06
CA GLY A 93 0.32 3.19 -8.50
C GLY A 93 -0.96 2.65 -7.87
N PHE A 94 -1.13 1.32 -7.90
CA PHE A 94 -2.25 0.64 -7.27
C PHE A 94 -2.33 0.93 -5.76
N LEU A 95 -1.22 0.78 -5.03
CA LEU A 95 -1.17 1.04 -3.59
C LEU A 95 -1.55 2.48 -3.23
N ARG A 96 -1.24 3.45 -4.09
CA ARG A 96 -1.63 4.87 -3.90
C ARG A 96 -3.11 5.12 -4.18
N ARG A 97 -3.76 4.30 -5.01
CA ARG A 97 -5.19 4.41 -5.37
C ARG A 97 -6.11 3.74 -4.35
N LEU A 98 -5.56 2.93 -3.44
CA LEU A 98 -6.32 2.28 -2.37
C LEU A 98 -6.84 3.28 -1.35
N ASN A 99 -8.10 3.12 -0.99
CA ASN A 99 -8.84 3.99 -0.07
C ASN A 99 -9.41 3.18 1.10
N GLY A 100 -9.79 3.87 2.18
CA GLY A 100 -10.41 3.26 3.36
C GLY A 100 -9.40 2.48 4.20
N VAL A 101 -9.86 1.37 4.81
CA VAL A 101 -9.04 0.57 5.74
C VAL A 101 -7.82 -0.09 5.09
N LEU A 102 -7.84 -0.29 3.77
CA LEU A 102 -6.73 -0.89 3.01
C LEU A 102 -5.75 0.16 2.45
N ALA A 103 -5.94 1.44 2.75
CA ALA A 103 -5.11 2.52 2.23
C ALA A 103 -3.68 2.45 2.81
N MET A 104 -2.69 2.41 1.92
CA MET A 104 -1.27 2.35 2.29
C MET A 104 -0.59 3.68 1.98
N ARG A 105 -0.94 4.72 2.75
CA ARG A 105 -0.43 6.08 2.55
C ARG A 105 0.76 6.34 3.45
N ILE A 106 1.83 6.91 2.87
CA ILE A 106 3.00 7.36 3.64
C ILE A 106 2.68 8.70 4.32
N TYR A 107 1.96 9.56 3.61
CA TYR A 107 1.56 10.90 4.02
C TYR A 107 0.04 11.00 4.01
N ASP A 108 -0.50 11.76 4.96
CA ASP A 108 -1.92 12.08 5.03
C ASP A 108 -2.34 12.98 3.87
N GLU A 109 -3.64 13.22 3.71
CA GLU A 109 -4.17 14.06 2.61
C GLU A 109 -3.63 15.48 2.67
N GLU A 110 -3.56 16.04 3.86
CA GLU A 110 -3.10 17.40 4.15
C GLU A 110 -1.63 17.59 3.79
N HIS A 111 -0.78 16.61 4.06
CA HIS A 111 0.65 16.61 3.74
C HIS A 111 0.98 15.92 2.40
N SER A 112 -0.02 15.71 1.55
CA SER A 112 0.20 15.16 0.22
C SER A 112 0.95 16.16 -0.67
N ILE A 113 1.73 15.64 -1.63
CA ILE A 113 2.51 16.51 -2.54
C ILE A 113 1.60 17.49 -3.29
N GLN A 114 0.38 17.08 -3.67
CA GLN A 114 -0.56 17.98 -4.36
C GLN A 114 -1.01 19.11 -3.43
N SER A 115 -1.41 18.79 -2.20
CA SER A 115 -1.78 19.80 -1.19
C SER A 115 -0.64 20.78 -0.89
N LEU A 116 0.61 20.29 -0.81
CA LEU A 116 1.78 21.14 -0.60
C LEU A 116 2.09 22.01 -1.83
N LEU A 117 1.87 21.50 -3.04
CA LEU A 117 1.98 22.28 -4.26
C LEU A 117 0.90 23.37 -4.31
N ASP A 118 -0.32 23.05 -3.93
CA ASP A 118 -1.41 24.02 -3.85
C ASP A 118 -1.06 25.11 -2.83
N ALA A 119 -0.55 24.74 -1.64
CA ALA A 119 0.00 25.67 -0.64
C ALA A 119 1.07 26.58 -1.22
N SER A 120 1.98 26.01 -2.03
CA SER A 120 3.08 26.78 -2.61
C SER A 120 2.61 27.83 -3.61
N ASN A 121 1.46 27.63 -4.24
CA ASN A 121 0.92 28.58 -5.23
C ASN A 121 -0.04 29.61 -4.58
N GLU A 122 -0.31 29.51 -3.27
CA GLU A 122 -1.14 30.48 -2.55
C GLU A 122 -0.40 31.82 -2.45
N MET A 123 -1.06 32.87 -2.94
CA MET A 123 -0.52 34.23 -2.89
C MET A 123 -0.64 34.79 -1.49
N ASP A 124 0.47 35.28 -0.95
CA ASP A 124 0.54 35.91 0.36
C ASP A 124 0.34 37.44 0.23
N ALA A 125 -0.20 38.05 1.28
CA ALA A 125 -0.22 39.52 1.40
C ALA A 125 1.20 40.06 1.58
N ASP A 126 2.07 39.31 2.25
CA ASP A 126 3.46 39.67 2.47
C ASP A 126 4.36 39.14 1.36
N VAL A 127 4.77 40.04 0.46
CA VAL A 127 5.64 39.73 -0.69
C VAL A 127 7.00 39.14 -0.26
N ALA A 128 7.43 39.37 0.98
CA ALA A 128 8.65 38.80 1.54
C ALA A 128 8.60 37.26 1.67
N ASN A 129 7.41 36.68 1.76
CA ASN A 129 7.22 35.23 1.87
C ASN A 129 7.21 34.53 0.51
N LEU A 130 7.17 35.32 -0.57
CA LEU A 130 7.13 34.84 -1.94
C LEU A 130 8.55 34.82 -2.52
N ALA A 131 8.96 33.67 -3.01
CA ALA A 131 10.17 33.54 -3.80
C ALA A 131 9.81 33.52 -5.28
N SER A 132 10.41 34.43 -6.07
CA SER A 132 10.33 34.35 -7.52
C SER A 132 11.45 33.47 -8.08
N VAL A 133 11.08 32.56 -8.98
CA VAL A 133 12.02 31.73 -9.72
C VAL A 133 11.83 32.02 -11.20
N PRO A 134 12.86 32.47 -11.92
CA PRO A 134 12.79 32.67 -13.37
C PRO A 134 12.64 31.31 -14.06
N ILE A 135 11.60 31.14 -14.88
CA ILE A 135 11.38 29.89 -15.61
C ILE A 135 12.23 29.91 -16.89
N PRO A 136 13.01 28.85 -17.18
CA PRO A 136 13.67 28.71 -18.47
C PRO A 136 12.61 28.72 -19.59
N THR A 137 12.76 29.61 -20.55
CA THR A 137 11.80 30.04 -21.58
C THR A 137 11.32 28.98 -22.59
N ASN A 138 11.51 27.69 -22.30
CA ASN A 138 11.20 26.59 -23.24
C ASN A 138 9.82 25.95 -23.02
N ASP A 139 9.04 26.38 -22.03
CA ASP A 139 7.71 25.83 -21.77
C ASP A 139 6.59 26.85 -22.08
N PRO A 140 5.96 26.80 -23.27
CA PRO A 140 5.01 27.81 -23.74
C PRO A 140 3.64 27.75 -23.07
N THR A 141 3.40 26.76 -22.21
CA THR A 141 2.10 26.56 -21.54
C THR A 141 1.90 27.43 -20.30
N PHE A 142 2.98 27.94 -19.68
CA PHE A 142 2.91 28.69 -18.41
C PHE A 142 3.48 30.10 -18.47
N ALA A 143 4.18 30.47 -19.54
CA ALA A 143 4.77 31.80 -19.73
C ALA A 143 3.73 32.93 -19.92
N GLN A 144 2.42 32.61 -19.98
CA GLN A 144 1.36 33.61 -20.21
C GLN A 144 0.88 34.33 -18.94
N ASN A 145 1.18 33.82 -17.73
CA ASN A 145 0.46 34.28 -16.54
C ASN A 145 1.15 35.38 -15.72
N ASN A 146 2.43 35.67 -15.97
CA ASN A 146 3.14 36.75 -15.28
C ASN A 146 3.92 37.61 -16.28
N ILE A 147 3.72 38.93 -16.22
CA ILE A 147 4.34 39.94 -17.10
C ILE A 147 5.89 39.89 -17.07
N LEU A 148 6.48 39.27 -16.04
CA LEU A 148 7.92 39.06 -15.87
C LEU A 148 8.44 37.67 -16.27
N GLY A 149 7.58 36.70 -16.62
CA GLY A 149 8.02 35.32 -16.87
C GLY A 149 8.55 34.56 -15.64
N GLU A 150 8.24 35.07 -14.44
CA GLU A 150 8.65 34.50 -13.16
C GLU A 150 7.52 33.67 -12.55
N ARG A 151 7.86 32.60 -11.82
CA ARG A 151 6.91 31.84 -11.00
C ARG A 151 7.16 32.12 -9.53
N PHE A 152 6.09 32.44 -8.81
CA PHE A 152 6.14 32.65 -7.38
C PHE A 152 5.84 31.35 -6.63
N TYR A 153 6.60 31.11 -5.57
CA TYR A 153 6.36 30.03 -4.63
C TYR A 153 6.34 30.59 -3.21
N ASN A 154 5.27 30.30 -2.48
CA ASN A 154 5.13 30.60 -1.07
C ASN A 154 5.77 29.47 -0.25
N PHE A 155 7.04 29.63 0.11
CA PHE A 155 7.73 28.66 0.96
C PHE A 155 7.27 28.72 2.43
N HIS A 156 6.74 29.87 2.86
CA HIS A 156 6.25 30.05 4.23
C HIS A 156 5.03 29.17 4.50
N ALA A 157 4.01 29.24 3.63
CA ALA A 157 2.80 28.43 3.74
C ALA A 157 3.09 26.91 3.68
N VAL A 158 4.04 26.50 2.83
CA VAL A 158 4.49 25.10 2.78
C VAL A 158 5.16 24.68 4.09
N ASN A 159 6.06 25.51 4.62
CA ASN A 159 6.78 25.20 5.85
C ASN A 159 5.85 25.16 7.07
N GLU A 160 4.83 26.02 7.09
CA GLU A 160 3.77 26.00 8.11
C GLU A 160 2.99 24.68 8.07
N ARG A 161 2.55 24.23 6.88
CA ARG A 161 1.88 22.92 6.73
C ARG A 161 2.80 21.77 7.13
N LEU A 162 4.07 21.82 6.76
CA LEU A 162 5.06 20.80 7.15
C LEU A 162 5.37 20.79 8.64
N ALA A 163 5.25 21.93 9.34
CA ALA A 163 5.49 22.01 10.77
C ALA A 163 4.44 21.24 11.59
N THR A 164 3.22 21.09 11.06
CA THR A 164 2.13 20.32 11.70
C THR A 164 2.27 18.80 11.54
N MET A 165 3.23 18.34 10.73
CA MET A 165 3.36 16.94 10.35
C MET A 165 3.94 16.08 11.48
N ASP A 166 3.23 15.01 11.85
CA ASP A 166 3.78 13.99 12.75
C ASP A 166 4.82 13.11 12.03
N VAL A 167 6.08 13.32 12.38
CA VAL A 167 7.22 12.62 11.79
C VAL A 167 7.26 11.15 12.21
N ASP A 168 6.79 10.82 13.42
CA ASP A 168 6.85 9.45 13.93
C ASP A 168 5.77 8.59 13.28
N ALA A 169 4.53 9.09 13.17
CA ALA A 169 3.48 8.42 12.40
C ALA A 169 3.89 8.19 10.94
N VAL A 170 4.54 9.15 10.30
CA VAL A 170 5.01 9.02 8.91
C VAL A 170 6.14 7.99 8.79
N ARG A 171 7.04 7.93 9.79
CA ARG A 171 8.08 6.90 9.84
C ARG A 171 7.47 5.50 9.95
N ASP A 172 6.44 5.34 10.76
CA ASP A 172 5.71 4.08 10.90
C ASP A 172 4.91 3.72 9.65
N ASN A 173 4.21 4.68 9.05
CA ASN A 173 3.55 4.53 7.75
C ASN A 173 4.52 4.05 6.67
N LYS A 174 5.69 4.70 6.58
CA LYS A 174 6.75 4.33 5.64
C LYS A 174 7.29 2.93 5.92
N ARG A 175 7.48 2.57 7.19
CA ARG A 175 7.92 1.23 7.59
C ARG A 175 6.91 0.18 7.15
N ARG A 176 5.61 0.39 7.42
CA ARG A 176 4.51 -0.49 7.00
C ARG A 176 4.47 -0.64 5.48
N TYR A 177 4.50 0.47 4.74
CA TYR A 177 4.54 0.46 3.28
C TYR A 177 5.72 -0.35 2.74
N THR A 178 6.92 -0.14 3.31
CA THR A 178 8.14 -0.83 2.88
C THR A 178 8.05 -2.34 3.11
N LEU A 179 7.51 -2.77 4.25
CA LEU A 179 7.33 -4.19 4.56
C LEU A 179 6.34 -4.86 3.59
N VAL A 180 5.19 -4.23 3.36
CA VAL A 180 4.17 -4.73 2.43
C VAL A 180 4.72 -4.80 1.01
N TYR A 181 5.43 -3.76 0.57
CA TYR A 181 6.04 -3.74 -0.75
C TYR A 181 7.06 -4.87 -0.94
N GLN A 182 7.89 -5.14 0.08
CA GLN A 182 8.84 -6.25 0.05
C GLN A 182 8.13 -7.62 0.08
N GLU A 183 7.03 -7.73 0.80
CA GLU A 183 6.22 -8.94 0.82
C GLU A 183 5.57 -9.21 -0.54
N ILE A 184 5.05 -8.18 -1.20
CA ILE A 184 4.54 -8.24 -2.57
C ILE A 184 5.65 -8.72 -3.52
N LEU A 185 6.84 -8.12 -3.42
CA LEU A 185 8.00 -8.52 -4.21
C LEU A 185 8.34 -10.01 -4.07
N PHE A 186 8.27 -10.56 -2.86
CA PHE A 186 8.52 -11.98 -2.61
C PHE A 186 7.40 -12.88 -3.15
N SER A 187 6.18 -12.36 -3.23
CA SER A 187 5.00 -13.10 -3.73
C SER A 187 4.80 -13.01 -5.25
N LEU A 188 5.61 -12.23 -5.96
CA LEU A 188 5.50 -12.07 -7.41
C LEU A 188 5.79 -13.37 -8.15
N ARG A 189 4.91 -13.69 -9.11
CA ARG A 189 5.11 -14.76 -10.08
C ARG A 189 5.48 -14.18 -11.45
N HIS A 190 5.78 -15.03 -12.41
CA HIS A 190 6.15 -14.62 -13.78
C HIS A 190 5.13 -13.68 -14.47
N ARG A 191 3.84 -13.79 -14.11
CA ARG A 191 2.75 -12.95 -14.67
C ARG A 191 2.43 -11.70 -13.85
N GLY A 192 3.08 -11.50 -12.70
CA GLY A 192 2.76 -10.45 -11.74
C GLY A 192 2.21 -10.97 -10.42
N ILE A 193 1.60 -10.07 -9.63
CA ILE A 193 0.91 -10.42 -8.38
C ILE A 193 -0.55 -10.72 -8.67
N SER A 194 -1.09 -11.79 -8.06
CA SER A 194 -2.51 -12.15 -8.23
C SER A 194 -3.41 -11.28 -7.36
N PHE A 195 -4.67 -11.11 -7.77
CA PHE A 195 -5.71 -10.41 -6.99
C PHE A 195 -5.82 -10.95 -5.57
N HIS A 196 -5.84 -12.29 -5.44
CA HIS A 196 -5.99 -12.95 -4.14
C HIS A 196 -4.77 -12.74 -3.25
N ASP A 197 -3.56 -12.94 -3.79
CA ASP A 197 -2.32 -12.77 -3.02
C ASP A 197 -2.18 -11.32 -2.53
N MET A 198 -2.52 -10.34 -3.39
CA MET A 198 -2.50 -8.92 -3.01
C MET A 198 -3.48 -8.62 -1.87
N LEU A 199 -4.72 -9.08 -2.00
CA LEU A 199 -5.75 -8.85 -0.98
C LEU A 199 -5.38 -9.54 0.32
N GLN A 200 -4.84 -10.76 0.27
CA GLN A 200 -4.40 -11.50 1.44
C GLN A 200 -3.26 -10.77 2.16
N ILE A 201 -2.24 -10.29 1.44
CA ILE A 201 -1.13 -9.54 2.04
C ILE A 201 -1.65 -8.29 2.76
N LEU A 202 -2.55 -7.54 2.12
CA LEU A 202 -3.12 -6.33 2.73
C LEU A 202 -4.03 -6.64 3.91
N SER A 203 -4.85 -7.69 3.82
CA SER A 203 -5.75 -8.08 4.91
C SER A 203 -4.98 -8.53 6.15
N MET A 204 -3.87 -9.24 5.96
CA MET A 204 -3.03 -9.73 7.06
C MET A 204 -2.40 -8.61 7.89
N GLN A 205 -2.26 -7.39 7.33
CA GLN A 205 -1.76 -6.22 8.06
C GLN A 205 -2.80 -5.61 9.01
N LEU A 206 -4.09 -5.83 8.73
CA LEU A 206 -5.18 -5.27 9.53
C LEU A 206 -5.51 -6.12 10.75
N VAL A 207 -5.14 -7.40 10.73
CA VAL A 207 -5.54 -8.37 11.74
C VAL A 207 -4.39 -8.64 12.70
N ASP A 208 -4.70 -8.73 14.00
CA ASP A 208 -3.77 -9.26 14.99
C ASP A 208 -3.54 -10.76 14.72
N VAL A 209 -2.39 -11.05 14.10
CA VAL A 209 -2.00 -12.40 13.66
C VAL A 209 -2.00 -13.40 14.81
N SER A 210 -1.71 -12.95 16.04
CA SER A 210 -1.60 -13.83 17.21
C SER A 210 -2.94 -14.39 17.68
N LYS A 211 -4.05 -13.70 17.39
CA LYS A 211 -5.40 -14.06 17.85
C LYS A 211 -6.27 -14.65 16.75
N SER A 212 -5.91 -14.40 15.49
CA SER A 212 -6.74 -14.69 14.33
C SER A 212 -6.32 -15.93 13.57
N LEU A 213 -5.02 -16.26 13.55
CA LEU A 213 -4.50 -17.41 12.80
C LEU A 213 -4.41 -18.65 13.67
N THR A 214 -4.60 -19.80 13.02
CA THR A 214 -4.28 -21.08 13.64
C THR A 214 -2.77 -21.21 13.85
N PHE A 215 -2.35 -22.10 14.77
CA PHE A 215 -0.93 -22.25 15.10
C PHE A 215 -0.05 -22.55 13.88
N ASP A 216 -0.50 -23.42 12.96
CA ASP A 216 0.27 -23.79 11.78
C ASP A 216 0.43 -22.60 10.80
N GLU A 217 -0.66 -21.88 10.56
CA GLU A 217 -0.65 -20.67 9.73
C GLU A 217 0.22 -19.57 10.35
N LEU A 218 0.19 -19.42 11.68
CA LEU A 218 1.03 -18.46 12.40
C LEU A 218 2.51 -18.78 12.22
N VAL A 219 2.90 -20.05 12.35
CA VAL A 219 4.29 -20.49 12.13
C VAL A 219 4.71 -20.24 10.68
N HIS A 220 3.85 -20.56 9.71
CA HIS A 220 4.13 -20.30 8.30
C HIS A 220 4.30 -18.79 8.03
N HIS A 221 3.41 -17.98 8.58
CA HIS A 221 3.47 -16.52 8.46
C HIS A 221 4.73 -15.94 9.11
N ALA A 222 5.10 -16.39 10.31
CA ALA A 222 6.32 -15.94 10.99
C ALA A 222 7.58 -16.26 10.18
N ARG A 223 7.66 -17.45 9.56
CA ARG A 223 8.76 -17.82 8.66
C ARG A 223 8.81 -16.93 7.42
N LYS A 224 7.67 -16.57 6.85
CA LYS A 224 7.59 -15.65 5.71
C LYS A 224 8.09 -14.25 6.11
N GLN A 225 7.66 -13.74 7.26
CA GLN A 225 8.09 -12.44 7.76
C GLN A 225 9.59 -12.37 8.06
N ASP A 226 10.19 -13.42 8.63
CA ASP A 226 11.65 -13.47 8.86
C ASP A 226 12.44 -13.39 7.54
N LYS A 227 11.97 -14.09 6.50
CA LYS A 227 12.58 -14.00 5.15
C LYS A 227 12.47 -12.58 4.58
N VAL A 228 11.30 -11.96 4.69
CA VAL A 228 11.07 -10.58 4.22
C VAL A 228 11.98 -9.60 4.97
N ALA A 229 12.10 -9.74 6.30
CA ALA A 229 12.95 -8.89 7.12
C ALA A 229 14.44 -9.00 6.74
N LYS A 230 14.93 -10.21 6.50
CA LYS A 230 16.32 -10.45 6.03
C LYS A 230 16.58 -9.80 4.68
N SER A 231 15.67 -9.98 3.72
CA SER A 231 15.78 -9.38 2.39
C SER A 231 15.78 -7.85 2.46
N LEU A 232 14.90 -7.27 3.29
CA LEU A 232 14.85 -5.83 3.50
C LEU A 232 16.15 -5.29 4.13
N ALA A 233 16.75 -6.01 5.07
CA ALA A 233 18.04 -5.64 5.66
C ALA A 233 19.16 -5.64 4.62
N GLN A 234 19.18 -6.63 3.73
CA GLN A 234 20.14 -6.70 2.62
C GLN A 234 19.98 -5.54 1.63
N GLU A 235 18.74 -5.21 1.24
CA GLU A 235 18.47 -4.09 0.35
C GLU A 235 18.90 -2.76 0.97
N LYS A 236 18.58 -2.55 2.26
CA LYS A 236 19.03 -1.37 3.00
C LYS A 236 20.55 -1.28 3.04
N ALA A 237 21.26 -2.37 3.32
CA ALA A 237 22.72 -2.40 3.30
C ALA A 237 23.27 -2.02 1.91
N LYS A 238 22.71 -2.57 0.83
CA LYS A 238 23.07 -2.22 -0.55
C LYS A 238 22.82 -0.74 -0.85
N SER A 239 21.67 -0.21 -0.44
CA SER A 239 21.33 1.20 -0.62
C SER A 239 22.28 2.12 0.14
N LEU A 240 22.69 1.76 1.36
CA LEU A 240 23.66 2.52 2.15
C LEU A 240 25.04 2.53 1.48
N VAL A 241 25.52 1.38 1.01
CA VAL A 241 26.80 1.30 0.29
C VAL A 241 26.75 2.16 -0.98
N SER A 242 25.67 2.05 -1.75
CA SER A 242 25.47 2.88 -2.96
C SER A 242 25.48 4.37 -2.63
N MET A 243 24.78 4.78 -1.55
CA MET A 243 24.77 6.16 -1.07
C MET A 243 26.18 6.64 -0.72
N LEU A 244 26.97 5.84 0.00
CA LEU A 244 28.34 6.20 0.37
C LEU A 244 29.24 6.38 -0.86
N VAL A 245 29.15 5.47 -1.84
CA VAL A 245 29.90 5.57 -3.10
C VAL A 245 29.50 6.81 -3.89
N LYS A 246 28.19 7.08 -4.03
CA LYS A 246 27.69 8.27 -4.74
C LYS A 246 28.07 9.55 -4.03
N ARG A 247 28.02 9.60 -2.70
CA ARG A 247 28.47 10.74 -1.90
C ARG A 247 29.95 11.01 -2.13
N HIS A 248 30.79 9.97 -2.12
CA HIS A 248 32.22 10.14 -2.36
C HIS A 248 32.50 10.67 -3.78
N GLN A 249 31.83 10.12 -4.80
CA GLN A 249 31.95 10.60 -6.18
C GLN A 249 31.48 12.06 -6.33
N TYR A 250 30.40 12.44 -5.64
CA TYR A 250 29.89 13.81 -5.64
C TYR A 250 30.88 14.79 -5.01
N LEU A 251 31.45 14.46 -3.85
CA LEU A 251 32.43 15.31 -3.18
C LEU A 251 33.67 15.54 -4.06
N LYS A 252 34.20 14.48 -4.68
CA LYS A 252 35.33 14.58 -5.61
C LYS A 252 35.01 15.47 -6.82
N ARG A 253 33.83 15.33 -7.42
CA ARG A 253 33.38 16.21 -8.52
C ARG A 253 33.24 17.67 -8.08
N ARG A 254 32.80 17.90 -6.84
CA ARG A 254 32.60 19.23 -6.28
C ARG A 254 33.93 19.93 -5.98
N GLU A 255 34.93 19.18 -5.54
CA GLU A 255 36.32 19.67 -5.39
C GLU A 255 36.91 20.05 -6.74
N GLN A 256 36.83 19.17 -7.74
CA GLN A 256 37.27 19.47 -9.11
C GLN A 256 36.55 20.69 -9.70
N ALA A 257 35.25 20.83 -9.46
CA ALA A 257 34.52 22.02 -9.91
C ALA A 257 35.00 23.31 -9.22
N ARG A 258 35.33 23.27 -7.91
CA ARG A 258 35.95 24.41 -7.21
C ARG A 258 37.32 24.73 -7.79
N GLU A 259 38.18 23.73 -8.01
CA GLU A 259 39.50 23.92 -8.61
C GLU A 259 39.42 24.48 -10.03
N ASN A 260 38.47 23.99 -10.85
CA ASN A 260 38.19 24.54 -12.19
C ASN A 260 37.66 25.98 -12.12
N GLN A 261 36.85 26.29 -11.12
CA GLN A 261 36.36 27.66 -10.91
C GLN A 261 37.50 28.59 -10.46
N PHE A 262 38.38 28.15 -9.57
CA PHE A 262 39.59 28.88 -9.18
C PHE A 262 40.57 29.07 -10.34
N THR A 263 40.83 28.05 -11.15
CA THR A 263 41.67 28.17 -12.35
C THR A 263 41.02 29.08 -13.40
N SER A 264 39.70 29.00 -13.60
CA SER A 264 38.99 29.93 -14.51
C SER A 264 39.05 31.39 -14.03
N MET A 265 38.95 31.65 -12.72
CA MET A 265 39.12 32.99 -12.15
C MET A 265 40.58 33.45 -12.17
N SER A 266 41.54 32.53 -11.99
CA SER A 266 42.98 32.82 -12.08
C SER A 266 43.37 33.20 -13.51
N ILE A 267 42.87 32.48 -14.52
CA ILE A 267 43.10 32.77 -15.93
C ILE A 267 42.46 34.11 -16.32
N LEU A 268 41.25 34.42 -15.82
CA LEU A 268 40.61 35.73 -15.99
C LEU A 268 41.39 36.85 -15.27
N GLY A 269 41.98 36.56 -14.11
CA GLY A 269 42.83 37.49 -13.36
C GLY A 269 44.18 37.77 -14.03
N GLU A 270 44.80 36.76 -14.66
CA GLU A 270 46.03 36.94 -15.45
C GLU A 270 45.77 37.76 -16.73
N LEU A 271 44.63 37.54 -17.41
CA LEU A 271 44.24 38.32 -18.59
C LEU A 271 43.93 39.80 -18.29
N LEU A 272 43.52 40.11 -17.07
CA LEU A 272 43.19 41.46 -16.60
C LEU A 272 44.35 42.15 -15.84
N SER A 273 45.50 41.47 -15.69
CA SER A 273 46.69 42.05 -15.06
C SER A 273 47.44 42.96 -16.04
N PRO A 274 47.90 44.16 -15.64
CA PRO A 274 48.50 45.14 -16.56
C PRO A 274 49.96 44.85 -16.94
N THR A 275 50.43 43.60 -16.77
CA THR A 275 51.80 43.19 -17.08
C THR A 275 51.82 41.97 -18.01
N GLY A 276 51.13 42.07 -19.15
CA GLY A 276 51.31 41.16 -20.27
C GLY A 276 52.59 41.52 -21.05
N ARG A 277 53.73 40.93 -20.69
CA ARG A 277 54.86 40.81 -21.64
C ARG A 277 54.47 39.77 -22.69
N VAL A 278 54.19 40.25 -23.90
CA VAL A 278 54.08 39.44 -25.11
C VAL A 278 55.44 38.79 -25.39
N PRO A 279 55.56 37.45 -25.48
CA PRO A 279 56.73 36.83 -26.09
C PRO A 279 56.60 37.03 -27.61
N LEU A 280 57.39 37.95 -28.14
CA LEU A 280 57.71 38.03 -29.56
C LEU A 280 58.81 36.99 -29.83
N ASP A 281 58.45 35.85 -30.42
CA ASP A 281 59.38 35.06 -31.22
C ASP A 281 58.82 34.99 -32.64
N LEU A 282 59.36 35.88 -33.47
CA LEU A 282 59.38 35.78 -34.93
C LEU A 282 60.66 35.02 -35.27
N ASP A 283 60.53 33.79 -35.74
CA ASP A 283 61.52 33.20 -36.64
C ASP A 283 60.78 32.33 -37.67
N GLY A 284 60.89 32.74 -38.94
CA GLY A 284 60.26 32.08 -40.07
C GLY A 284 61.12 30.95 -40.64
N PRO A 285 60.55 30.04 -41.45
CA PRO A 285 61.33 29.13 -42.26
C PRO A 285 61.62 29.74 -43.65
N VAL A 286 62.90 29.74 -44.01
CA VAL A 286 63.39 29.99 -45.38
C VAL A 286 63.08 28.75 -46.22
N MET A 287 62.36 28.93 -47.33
CA MET A 287 62.35 28.02 -48.47
C MET A 287 63.59 28.28 -49.34
N GLU A 288 64.40 27.23 -49.53
CA GLU A 288 64.60 26.64 -50.87
C GLU A 288 63.70 25.40 -50.97
#